data_AF-A0A7V2XLU7-F1
#
_entry.id   AF-A0A7V2XLU7-F1
#
_cell.length_a   1.000
_cell.length_b   1.000
_cell.length_c   1.000
_cell.angle_alpha   90.00
_cell.angle_beta   90.00
_cell.angle_gamma   90.00
#
_symmetry.space_group_name_H-M   'P 1'
#
loop_
_entity.id
_entity.type
_entity.pdbx_description
1 polymer ?
#
loop_
_entity_poly.entity_id
_entity_poly.type
_entity_poly.pdbx_seq_one_letter_code
_entity_poly.pdbx_strand_id
1 'polypeptide(L)'
;GLNQPQIQPGKTFVYEFVARRPGTFMYHPHADEMTQMAMGMMGMWITHPKGRHPLINDVDRDYCFLLNAFDVEPGSMTPKINTMLDFNIWSFNSRVFPGISPLVARLGERVRMRVGNLTMTNHPVHVHGIEFEVTGTDGGPVPKTARWPEVTTDIAVGQMRQIEFLADEPGDWAVHCHKSHHTMGAMGHDVPTMIGVDHRGLVQKIQKLVPDYMVMGERGMADMGEMEMELPVNTFPMMTGAGPYGAVEMGGMFTTLKVRADQKPGDYTDPGWYTLPAGTQAYEYQGAPLQPAPSAAQPAMPGMPGHGHNHPPAQVRKPMGHGNHH
;
A
#
# COMPACT_ATOMS: atom_id res chain seq x y z
N GLY A 1 -21.27 -25.39 8.29
CA GLY A 1 -22.59 -25.32 7.64
C GLY A 1 -22.61 -26.05 6.30
N LEU A 2 -21.59 -25.87 5.46
CA LEU A 2 -21.52 -26.50 4.14
C LEU A 2 -20.78 -27.85 4.16
N ASN A 3 -19.47 -27.82 4.42
CA ASN A 3 -18.62 -29.01 4.31
C ASN A 3 -18.26 -29.66 5.67
N GLN A 4 -18.60 -29.00 6.78
CA GLN A 4 -18.41 -29.50 8.15
C GLN A 4 -19.21 -28.69 9.19
N PRO A 5 -19.35 -29.21 10.43
CA PRO A 5 -19.73 -28.42 11.61
C PRO A 5 -18.68 -27.37 12.00
N GLN A 6 -19.09 -26.34 12.75
CA GLN A 6 -18.16 -25.35 13.33
C GLN A 6 -17.24 -26.00 14.37
N ILE A 7 -15.98 -25.57 14.40
CA ILE A 7 -15.01 -25.98 15.44
C ILE A 7 -15.28 -25.14 16.69
N GLN A 8 -15.82 -25.78 17.74
CA GLN A 8 -16.13 -25.11 19.00
C GLN A 8 -14.86 -24.86 19.84
N PRO A 9 -14.86 -23.87 20.75
CA PRO A 9 -13.76 -23.64 21.68
C PRO A 9 -13.32 -24.93 22.40
N GLY A 10 -12.00 -25.16 22.46
CA GLY A 10 -11.40 -26.36 23.08
C GLY A 10 -11.51 -27.64 22.25
N LYS A 11 -11.98 -27.58 20.99
CA LYS A 11 -12.04 -28.74 20.09
C LYS A 11 -10.90 -28.73 19.09
N THR A 12 -10.54 -29.93 18.63
CA THR A 12 -9.50 -30.16 17.63
C THR A 12 -10.11 -30.90 16.46
N PHE A 13 -9.77 -30.49 15.25
CA PHE A 13 -10.21 -31.10 13.99
C PHE A 13 -9.00 -31.38 13.11
N VAL A 14 -9.10 -32.43 12.30
CA VAL A 14 -8.05 -32.84 11.37
C VAL A 14 -8.54 -32.57 9.94
N TYR A 15 -7.67 -31.95 9.15
CA TYR A 15 -7.88 -31.75 7.71
C TYR A 15 -6.90 -32.62 6.94
N GLU A 16 -7.43 -33.49 6.08
CA GLU A 16 -6.63 -34.35 5.19
C GLU A 16 -6.96 -34.03 3.74
N PHE A 17 -5.94 -33.68 2.96
CA PHE A 17 -6.08 -33.42 1.54
C PHE A 17 -4.76 -33.69 0.82
N VAL A 18 -4.85 -33.90 -0.50
CA VAL A 18 -3.68 -34.02 -1.37
C VAL A 18 -3.45 -32.68 -2.06
N ALA A 19 -2.24 -32.13 -1.94
CA ALA A 19 -1.83 -30.96 -2.71
C ALA A 19 -1.66 -31.36 -4.19
N ARG A 20 -2.71 -31.13 -5.00
CA ARG A 20 -2.83 -31.67 -6.37
C ARG A 20 -1.93 -30.98 -7.40
N ARG A 21 -1.54 -29.72 -7.16
CA ARG A 21 -0.72 -28.93 -8.09
C ARG A 21 0.25 -28.02 -7.33
N PRO A 22 1.42 -27.72 -7.91
CA PRO A 22 2.26 -26.64 -7.39
C PRO A 22 1.56 -25.29 -7.55
N GLY A 23 1.88 -24.35 -6.67
CA GLY A 23 1.30 -23.01 -6.73
C GLY A 23 1.34 -22.27 -5.40
N THR A 24 0.75 -21.08 -5.43
CA THR A 24 0.55 -20.19 -4.28
C THR A 24 -0.92 -20.22 -3.88
N PHE A 25 -1.17 -20.47 -2.61
CA PHE A 25 -2.48 -20.61 -2.02
C PHE A 25 -2.56 -19.79 -0.74
N MET A 26 -3.78 -19.54 -0.29
CA MET A 26 -4.05 -18.95 1.02
C MET A 26 -4.95 -19.91 1.80
N TYR A 27 -4.91 -19.79 3.12
CA TYR A 27 -5.89 -20.40 3.99
C TYR A 27 -6.40 -19.33 4.97
N HIS A 28 -7.69 -19.42 5.26
CA HIS A 28 -8.38 -18.52 6.17
C HIS A 28 -9.62 -19.23 6.72
N PRO A 29 -10.14 -18.80 7.87
CA PRO A 29 -11.36 -19.36 8.41
C PRO A 29 -12.55 -18.99 7.51
N HIS A 30 -13.56 -19.86 7.57
CA HIS A 30 -14.85 -19.68 6.91
C HIS A 30 -16.02 -19.75 7.92
N ALA A 31 -15.70 -19.59 9.21
CA ALA A 31 -16.64 -19.45 10.30
C ALA A 31 -16.38 -18.09 10.96
N ASP A 32 -17.44 -17.33 11.24
CA ASP A 32 -17.35 -15.97 11.80
C ASP A 32 -16.24 -15.14 11.14
N GLU A 33 -16.24 -15.15 9.81
CA GLU A 33 -15.14 -14.63 8.98
C GLU A 33 -14.86 -13.16 9.29
N MET A 34 -15.91 -12.35 9.54
CA MET A 34 -15.77 -10.95 9.94
C MET A 34 -14.84 -10.80 11.14
N THR A 35 -15.10 -11.50 12.24
CA THR A 35 -14.28 -11.43 13.45
C THR A 35 -12.89 -12.03 13.21
N GLN A 36 -12.82 -13.25 12.68
CA GLN A 36 -11.57 -13.99 12.65
C GLN A 36 -10.57 -13.39 11.64
N MET A 37 -11.05 -12.93 10.49
CA MET A 37 -10.21 -12.24 9.51
C MET A 37 -9.75 -10.87 10.02
N ALA A 38 -10.65 -10.08 10.63
CA ALA A 38 -10.30 -8.79 11.22
C ALA A 38 -9.26 -8.95 12.35
N MET A 39 -9.27 -10.08 13.05
CA MET A 39 -8.28 -10.43 14.09
C MET A 39 -7.02 -11.11 13.53
N GLY A 40 -6.85 -11.18 12.21
CA GLY A 40 -5.61 -11.63 11.58
C GLY A 40 -5.48 -13.14 11.37
N MET A 41 -6.56 -13.91 11.48
CA MET A 41 -6.53 -15.36 11.26
C MET A 41 -6.45 -15.68 9.76
N MET A 42 -5.23 -15.73 9.23
CA MET A 42 -4.99 -16.03 7.82
C MET A 42 -3.56 -16.49 7.61
N GLY A 43 -3.30 -17.13 6.47
CA GLY A 43 -1.94 -17.48 6.10
C GLY A 43 -1.79 -17.86 4.64
N MET A 44 -0.53 -17.95 4.23
CA MET A 44 -0.11 -18.39 2.90
C MET A 44 0.32 -19.85 2.95
N TRP A 45 0.01 -20.59 1.89
CA TRP A 45 0.43 -21.96 1.67
C TRP A 45 1.09 -22.06 0.30
N ILE A 46 2.35 -22.51 0.25
CA ILE A 46 3.07 -22.70 -1.01
C ILE A 46 3.27 -24.20 -1.25
N THR A 47 2.81 -24.68 -2.40
CA THR A 47 3.11 -26.05 -2.86
C THR A 47 4.20 -25.98 -3.91
N HIS A 48 5.38 -26.51 -3.57
CA HIS A 48 6.49 -26.63 -4.52
C HIS A 48 6.29 -27.85 -5.45
N PRO A 49 6.74 -27.78 -6.71
CA PRO A 49 6.74 -28.96 -7.58
C PRO A 49 7.72 -30.01 -7.04
N LYS A 50 7.41 -31.30 -7.22
CA LYS A 50 8.27 -32.42 -6.76
C LYS A 50 9.66 -32.42 -7.40
N GLY A 51 9.81 -31.79 -8.55
CA GLY A 51 11.06 -31.65 -9.29
C GLY A 51 10.95 -30.50 -10.28
N ARG A 52 11.83 -30.47 -11.28
CA ARG A 52 11.80 -29.42 -12.31
C ARG A 52 10.45 -29.40 -13.02
N HIS A 53 9.90 -28.22 -13.22
CA HIS A 53 8.61 -28.02 -13.85
C HIS A 53 8.76 -27.11 -15.08
N PRO A 54 8.16 -27.43 -16.24
CA PRO A 54 8.39 -26.70 -17.49
C PRO A 54 7.97 -25.23 -17.43
N LEU A 55 7.04 -24.88 -16.53
CA LEU A 55 6.52 -23.54 -16.33
C LEU A 55 6.94 -22.87 -15.01
N ILE A 56 7.71 -23.52 -14.15
CA ILE A 56 8.14 -22.90 -12.88
C ILE A 56 9.66 -22.89 -12.88
N ASN A 57 10.23 -21.69 -12.90
CA ASN A 57 11.68 -21.51 -12.89
C ASN A 57 12.26 -21.86 -11.51
N ASP A 58 13.50 -22.32 -11.51
CA ASP A 58 14.33 -22.30 -10.30
C ASP A 58 14.66 -20.83 -10.00
N VAL A 59 14.56 -20.41 -8.74
CA VAL A 59 14.79 -19.01 -8.29
C VAL A 59 15.73 -19.00 -7.10
N ASP A 60 16.50 -17.93 -6.97
CA ASP A 60 17.47 -17.77 -5.88
C ASP A 60 16.79 -17.23 -4.61
N ARG A 61 15.74 -16.42 -4.78
CA ARG A 61 14.93 -15.83 -3.71
C ARG A 61 13.44 -16.08 -3.95
N ASP A 62 12.70 -16.46 -2.92
CA ASP A 62 11.24 -16.65 -2.99
C ASP A 62 10.57 -15.95 -1.79
N TYR A 63 9.89 -14.84 -2.06
CA TYR A 63 9.21 -14.01 -1.07
C TYR A 63 7.70 -14.16 -1.12
N CYS A 64 7.08 -14.01 0.04
CA CYS A 64 5.67 -14.22 0.25
C CYS A 64 5.05 -13.00 0.94
N PHE A 65 4.03 -12.43 0.31
CA PHE A 65 3.26 -11.28 0.79
C PHE A 65 1.79 -11.66 0.85
N LEU A 66 1.24 -11.66 2.05
CA LEU A 66 -0.19 -11.72 2.29
C LEU A 66 -0.67 -10.32 2.60
N LEU A 67 -1.56 -9.80 1.77
CA LEU A 67 -2.14 -8.47 1.92
C LEU A 67 -3.35 -8.57 2.84
N ASN A 68 -3.33 -7.77 3.90
CA ASN A 68 -4.41 -7.66 4.85
C ASN A 68 -4.56 -6.23 5.36
N ALA A 69 -5.72 -5.93 5.92
CA ALA A 69 -6.06 -4.60 6.39
C ALA A 69 -6.76 -4.66 7.75
N PHE A 70 -6.63 -3.59 8.51
CA PHE A 70 -7.25 -3.42 9.82
C PHE A 70 -7.90 -2.05 9.90
N ASP A 71 -8.98 -1.97 10.68
CA ASP A 71 -9.53 -0.71 11.16
C ASP A 71 -9.22 -0.63 12.66
N VAL A 72 -8.27 0.21 13.02
CA VAL A 72 -7.82 0.35 14.41
C VAL A 72 -8.01 1.79 14.84
N GLU A 73 -8.81 1.99 15.87
CA GLU A 73 -8.95 3.29 16.51
C GLU A 73 -7.65 3.65 17.25
N PRO A 74 -7.14 4.90 17.14
CA PRO A 74 -5.98 5.34 17.90
C PRO A 74 -6.10 4.98 19.38
N GLY A 75 -5.07 4.33 19.93
CA GLY A 75 -5.06 3.85 21.31
C GLY A 75 -5.69 2.48 21.57
N SER A 76 -6.38 1.88 20.58
CA SER A 76 -7.03 0.58 20.74
C SER A 76 -6.09 -0.58 20.41
N MET A 77 -6.05 -1.60 21.28
CA MET A 77 -5.35 -2.87 21.01
C MET A 77 -6.14 -3.81 20.10
N THR A 78 -7.43 -3.55 19.89
CA THR A 78 -8.34 -4.43 19.16
C THR A 78 -8.91 -3.71 17.94
N PRO A 79 -8.87 -4.31 16.75
CA PRO A 79 -9.48 -3.74 15.56
C PRO A 79 -11.01 -3.72 15.64
N LYS A 80 -11.65 -2.81 14.90
CA LYS A 80 -13.08 -2.81 14.65
C LYS A 80 -13.44 -3.94 13.69
N ILE A 81 -14.07 -4.98 14.24
CA ILE A 81 -14.38 -6.22 13.50
C ILE A 81 -15.59 -6.13 12.56
N ASN A 82 -16.40 -5.08 12.71
CA ASN A 82 -17.61 -4.86 11.89
C ASN A 82 -17.34 -3.94 10.69
N THR A 83 -16.08 -3.63 10.41
CA THR A 83 -15.66 -2.77 9.29
C THR A 83 -15.44 -3.62 8.04
N MET A 84 -16.14 -3.29 6.96
CA MET A 84 -16.10 -4.05 5.72
C MET A 84 -15.33 -3.37 4.59
N LEU A 85 -15.28 -2.03 4.55
CA LEU A 85 -14.67 -1.27 3.45
C LEU A 85 -13.80 -0.09 3.91
N ASP A 86 -14.02 0.42 5.12
CA ASP A 86 -13.39 1.65 5.63
C ASP A 86 -12.15 1.34 6.50
N PHE A 87 -11.20 0.58 5.96
CA PHE A 87 -9.97 0.23 6.66
C PHE A 87 -8.95 1.38 6.66
N ASN A 88 -8.29 1.60 7.79
CA ASN A 88 -7.31 2.68 7.96
C ASN A 88 -5.86 2.19 8.01
N ILE A 89 -5.60 0.89 8.20
CA ILE A 89 -4.25 0.33 8.23
C ILE A 89 -4.14 -0.79 7.21
N TRP A 90 -3.20 -0.65 6.27
CA TRP A 90 -2.95 -1.59 5.19
C TRP A 90 -1.57 -2.23 5.38
N SER A 91 -1.47 -3.54 5.30
CA SER A 91 -0.29 -4.27 5.76
C SER A 91 0.18 -5.37 4.80
N PHE A 92 1.47 -5.65 4.86
CA PHE A 92 2.09 -6.84 4.29
C PHE A 92 2.40 -7.81 5.43
N ASN A 93 1.87 -9.03 5.38
CA ASN A 93 2.08 -10.07 6.40
C ASN A 93 1.74 -9.55 7.81
N SER A 94 0.65 -8.80 7.97
CA SER A 94 0.24 -8.15 9.22
C SER A 94 1.27 -7.19 9.82
N ARG A 95 2.21 -6.69 9.02
CA ARG A 95 3.13 -5.61 9.38
C ARG A 95 2.99 -4.43 8.44
N VAL A 96 3.34 -3.27 8.97
CA VAL A 96 3.27 -1.99 8.28
C VAL A 96 4.65 -1.35 8.30
N PHE A 97 5.00 -0.62 7.25
CA PHE A 97 6.23 0.15 7.20
C PHE A 97 6.29 1.11 8.40
N PRO A 98 7.44 1.29 9.08
CA PRO A 98 8.78 0.78 8.77
C PRO A 98 9.08 -0.60 9.37
N GLY A 99 8.10 -1.29 9.96
CA GLY A 99 8.26 -2.61 10.57
C GLY A 99 8.31 -3.79 9.58
N ILE A 100 8.21 -3.53 8.27
CA ILE A 100 8.34 -4.53 7.21
C ILE A 100 9.82 -4.64 6.84
N SER A 101 10.36 -5.85 6.86
CA SER A 101 11.72 -6.11 6.40
C SER A 101 11.86 -5.85 4.90
N PRO A 102 13.02 -5.34 4.43
CA PRO A 102 13.27 -5.21 3.01
C PRO A 102 13.35 -6.58 2.32
N LEU A 103 13.05 -6.60 1.03
CA LEU A 103 13.48 -7.69 0.15
C LEU A 103 14.96 -7.47 -0.14
N VAL A 104 15.76 -8.53 -0.14
CA VAL A 104 17.22 -8.46 -0.29
C VAL A 104 17.66 -9.45 -1.36
N ALA A 105 18.29 -8.95 -2.41
CA ALA A 105 18.78 -9.78 -3.50
C ALA A 105 20.24 -9.45 -3.82
N ARG A 106 21.00 -10.48 -4.20
CA ARG A 106 22.29 -10.26 -4.85
C ARG A 106 22.07 -9.84 -6.30
N LEU A 107 22.89 -8.94 -6.80
CA LEU A 107 22.92 -8.57 -8.22
C LEU A 107 22.97 -9.82 -9.11
N GLY A 108 22.03 -9.93 -10.05
CA GLY A 108 21.87 -11.05 -10.97
C GLY A 108 21.05 -12.24 -10.45
N GLU A 109 20.59 -12.23 -9.19
CA GLU A 109 19.70 -13.27 -8.67
C GLU A 109 18.31 -13.18 -9.31
N ARG A 110 17.72 -14.35 -9.59
CA ARG A 110 16.31 -14.46 -9.94
C ARG A 110 15.47 -14.45 -8.68
N VAL A 111 14.60 -13.46 -8.57
CA VAL A 111 13.71 -13.26 -7.43
C VAL A 111 12.29 -13.61 -7.84
N ARG A 112 11.60 -14.36 -6.99
CA ARG A 112 10.15 -14.57 -7.06
C ARG A 112 9.48 -13.82 -5.93
N MET A 113 8.42 -13.11 -6.26
CA MET A 113 7.51 -12.52 -5.29
C MET A 113 6.10 -13.08 -5.49
N ARG A 114 5.52 -13.60 -4.40
CA ARG A 114 4.17 -14.16 -4.35
C ARG A 114 3.30 -13.25 -3.53
N VAL A 115 2.23 -12.74 -4.11
CA VAL A 115 1.31 -11.82 -3.45
C VAL A 115 -0.08 -12.43 -3.44
N GLY A 116 -0.69 -12.48 -2.26
CA GLY A 116 -2.08 -12.88 -2.06
C GLY A 116 -2.90 -11.78 -1.43
N ASN A 117 -4.13 -11.61 -1.87
CA ASN A 117 -4.99 -10.54 -1.38
C ASN A 117 -6.23 -11.08 -0.65
N LEU A 118 -6.27 -10.88 0.66
CA LEU A 118 -7.45 -11.17 1.51
C LEU A 118 -8.15 -9.90 2.00
N THR A 119 -7.79 -8.73 1.46
CA THR A 119 -8.52 -7.49 1.74
C THR A 119 -9.78 -7.37 0.88
N MET A 120 -10.65 -6.41 1.20
CA MET A 120 -11.88 -6.13 0.43
C MET A 120 -11.67 -5.15 -0.74
N THR A 121 -10.43 -4.92 -1.17
CA THR A 121 -10.14 -4.07 -2.34
C THR A 121 -8.95 -4.63 -3.13
N ASN A 122 -8.83 -4.25 -4.41
CA ASN A 122 -7.68 -4.62 -5.21
C ASN A 122 -6.42 -3.86 -4.80
N HIS A 123 -5.23 -4.45 -5.05
CA HIS A 123 -3.94 -3.82 -4.75
C HIS A 123 -3.03 -3.89 -5.97
N PRO A 124 -2.72 -2.76 -6.63
CA PRO A 124 -1.68 -2.70 -7.63
C PRO A 124 -0.31 -2.72 -6.94
N VAL A 125 0.39 -3.84 -6.92
CA VAL A 125 1.73 -3.91 -6.33
C VAL A 125 2.77 -3.50 -7.37
N HIS A 126 3.54 -2.49 -7.04
CA HIS A 126 4.55 -1.86 -7.88
C HIS A 126 5.95 -2.09 -7.33
N VAL A 127 6.90 -2.36 -8.22
CA VAL A 127 8.32 -2.52 -7.92
C VAL A 127 9.09 -1.48 -8.72
N HIS A 128 9.82 -0.60 -8.04
CA HIS A 128 10.67 0.39 -8.69
C HIS A 128 11.95 -0.26 -9.22
N GLY A 129 12.57 0.37 -10.21
CA GLY A 129 13.90 0.03 -10.72
C GLY A 129 14.03 -1.30 -11.47
N ILE A 130 13.05 -2.19 -11.39
CA ILE A 130 13.11 -3.53 -11.96
C ILE A 130 11.80 -3.84 -12.71
N GLU A 131 11.94 -4.39 -13.92
CA GLU A 131 10.84 -4.99 -14.67
C GLU A 131 10.67 -6.47 -14.28
N PHE A 132 9.44 -6.96 -14.26
CA PHE A 132 9.12 -8.34 -13.92
C PHE A 132 8.14 -8.96 -14.91
N GLU A 133 8.06 -10.29 -14.91
CA GLU A 133 7.00 -11.02 -15.60
C GLU A 133 5.97 -11.58 -14.60
N VAL A 134 4.68 -11.52 -14.96
CA VAL A 134 3.65 -12.29 -14.25
C VAL A 134 3.74 -13.76 -14.66
N THR A 135 4.21 -14.60 -13.75
CA THR A 135 4.54 -16.02 -14.01
C THR A 135 3.53 -17.01 -13.43
N GLY A 136 2.61 -16.55 -12.59
CA GLY A 136 1.58 -17.39 -11.98
C GLY A 136 0.40 -16.58 -11.44
N THR A 137 -0.76 -17.24 -11.36
CA THR A 137 -1.98 -16.74 -10.74
C THR A 137 -2.48 -17.70 -9.66
N ASP A 138 -3.62 -17.38 -9.05
CA ASP A 138 -4.41 -18.29 -8.21
C ASP A 138 -4.74 -19.62 -8.92
N GLY A 139 -4.83 -19.62 -10.26
CA GLY A 139 -4.98 -20.80 -11.10
C GLY A 139 -3.73 -21.67 -11.28
N GLY A 140 -2.54 -21.20 -10.89
CA GLY A 140 -1.26 -21.89 -11.08
C GLY A 140 -0.30 -21.15 -12.02
N PRO A 141 0.75 -21.83 -12.54
CA PRO A 141 1.74 -21.18 -13.38
C PRO A 141 1.17 -20.76 -14.74
N VAL A 142 1.49 -19.54 -15.16
CA VAL A 142 1.10 -18.98 -16.48
C VAL A 142 1.99 -19.59 -17.57
N PRO A 143 1.42 -20.08 -18.69
CA PRO A 143 2.17 -20.54 -19.85
C PRO A 143 3.17 -19.47 -20.32
N LYS A 144 4.40 -19.86 -20.71
CA LYS A 144 5.46 -18.91 -21.09
C LYS A 144 5.02 -17.93 -22.20
N THR A 145 4.21 -18.38 -23.14
CA THR A 145 3.68 -17.58 -24.25
C THR A 145 2.59 -16.58 -23.86
N ALA A 146 2.07 -16.68 -22.62
CA ALA A 146 1.04 -15.81 -22.08
C ALA A 146 1.52 -14.96 -20.90
N ARG A 147 2.84 -14.97 -20.62
CA ARG A 147 3.45 -14.05 -19.66
C ARG A 147 3.61 -12.69 -20.32
N TRP A 148 3.59 -11.65 -19.51
CA TRP A 148 3.79 -10.28 -19.97
C TRP A 148 4.74 -9.55 -19.01
N PRO A 149 5.56 -8.62 -19.53
CA PRO A 149 6.35 -7.72 -18.72
C PRO A 149 5.46 -6.66 -18.05
N GLU A 150 5.80 -6.28 -16.84
CA GLU A 150 5.21 -5.18 -16.09
C GLU A 150 6.19 -4.68 -15.01
N VAL A 151 5.92 -3.51 -14.47
CA VAL A 151 6.46 -2.95 -13.22
C VAL A 151 5.38 -2.85 -12.14
N THR A 152 4.10 -3.01 -12.51
CA THR A 152 2.96 -3.07 -11.59
C THR A 152 2.08 -4.28 -11.90
N THR A 153 1.43 -4.90 -10.92
CA THR A 153 0.36 -5.85 -11.22
C THR A 153 -0.77 -5.69 -10.24
N ASP A 154 -1.99 -5.70 -10.74
CA ASP A 154 -3.18 -5.69 -9.88
C ASP A 154 -3.45 -7.08 -9.31
N ILE A 155 -3.70 -7.12 -8.00
CA ILE A 155 -4.16 -8.32 -7.28
C ILE A 155 -5.55 -8.02 -6.72
N ALA A 156 -6.60 -8.55 -7.37
CA ALA A 156 -7.98 -8.39 -6.91
C ALA A 156 -8.27 -9.21 -5.65
N VAL A 157 -9.44 -8.99 -5.04
CA VAL A 157 -9.89 -9.69 -3.83
C VAL A 157 -9.92 -11.21 -4.07
N GLY A 158 -9.28 -11.96 -3.17
CA GLY A 158 -9.17 -13.43 -3.24
C GLY A 158 -8.17 -13.96 -4.27
N GLN A 159 -7.52 -13.07 -5.05
CA GLN A 159 -6.56 -13.48 -6.06
C GLN A 159 -5.14 -13.61 -5.53
N MET A 160 -4.35 -14.38 -6.29
CA MET A 160 -2.91 -14.48 -6.14
C MET A 160 -2.22 -14.01 -7.41
N ARG A 161 -1.02 -13.44 -7.25
CA ARG A 161 -0.06 -13.24 -8.32
C ARG A 161 1.31 -13.75 -7.91
N GLN A 162 1.98 -14.39 -8.84
CA GLN A 162 3.40 -14.70 -8.76
C GLN A 162 4.10 -13.89 -9.83
N ILE A 163 5.05 -13.07 -9.44
CA ILE A 163 5.92 -12.33 -10.35
C ILE A 163 7.36 -12.81 -10.19
N GLU A 164 8.12 -12.78 -11.27
CA GLU A 164 9.54 -13.11 -11.27
C GLU A 164 10.33 -12.03 -12.00
N PHE A 165 11.49 -11.68 -11.46
CA PHE A 165 12.41 -10.73 -12.06
C PHE A 165 13.87 -11.14 -11.85
N LEU A 166 14.77 -10.54 -12.61
CA LEU A 166 16.19 -10.53 -12.31
C LEU A 166 16.50 -9.27 -11.50
N ALA A 167 17.25 -9.41 -10.41
CA ALA A 167 17.72 -8.26 -9.65
C ALA A 167 18.97 -7.69 -10.34
N ASP A 168 18.80 -7.02 -11.48
CA ASP A 168 19.88 -6.54 -12.36
C ASP A 168 20.27 -5.07 -12.14
N GLU A 169 19.47 -4.31 -11.40
CA GLU A 169 19.78 -2.92 -11.06
C GLU A 169 20.17 -2.76 -9.58
N PRO A 170 21.44 -2.44 -9.26
CA PRO A 170 21.89 -2.24 -7.89
C PRO A 170 21.31 -0.95 -7.32
N GLY A 171 20.73 -1.02 -6.12
CA GLY A 171 20.03 0.12 -5.53
C GLY A 171 19.14 -0.22 -4.35
N ASP A 172 18.46 0.79 -3.85
CA ASP A 172 17.34 0.67 -2.93
C ASP A 172 16.07 1.12 -3.65
N TRP A 173 15.19 0.18 -3.94
CA TRP A 173 14.02 0.38 -4.78
C TRP A 173 12.74 0.23 -3.98
N ALA A 174 11.80 1.16 -4.11
CA ALA A 174 10.52 1.04 -3.43
C ALA A 174 9.71 -0.16 -3.97
N VAL A 175 9.08 -0.89 -3.05
CA VAL A 175 8.11 -1.95 -3.34
C VAL A 175 6.86 -1.67 -2.54
N HIS A 176 5.76 -1.35 -3.21
CA HIS A 176 4.58 -0.85 -2.51
C HIS A 176 3.26 -1.10 -3.25
N CYS A 177 2.15 -0.99 -2.53
CA CYS A 177 0.85 -0.84 -3.16
C CYS A 177 0.76 0.56 -3.79
N HIS A 178 0.33 0.67 -5.04
CA HIS A 178 0.27 1.92 -5.78
C HIS A 178 -1.03 2.71 -5.55
N LYS A 179 -1.87 2.28 -4.60
CA LYS A 179 -2.92 3.12 -4.04
C LYS A 179 -2.30 3.97 -2.95
N SER A 180 -2.17 5.29 -3.17
CA SER A 180 -1.52 6.20 -2.23
C SER A 180 -2.08 6.06 -0.81
N HIS A 181 -3.40 5.89 -0.66
CA HIS A 181 -4.02 5.63 0.65
C HIS A 181 -3.37 4.48 1.41
N HIS A 182 -2.98 3.41 0.71
CA HIS A 182 -2.46 2.20 1.32
C HIS A 182 -0.99 2.34 1.74
N THR A 183 -0.30 3.40 1.30
CA THR A 183 1.08 3.71 1.67
C THR A 183 1.20 4.90 2.61
N MET A 184 0.11 5.36 3.23
CA MET A 184 0.14 6.53 4.11
C MET A 184 -0.08 6.22 5.60
N GLY A 185 -0.56 5.00 5.93
CA GLY A 185 -0.89 4.62 7.30
C GLY A 185 -2.28 5.07 7.73
N ALA A 186 -2.48 5.28 9.04
CA ALA A 186 -3.79 5.57 9.63
C ALA A 186 -4.29 6.99 9.28
N MET A 187 -4.84 7.14 8.08
CA MET A 187 -5.35 8.42 7.61
C MET A 187 -6.74 8.75 8.12
N GLY A 188 -6.93 9.99 8.57
CA GLY A 188 -8.24 10.57 8.84
C GLY A 188 -8.78 11.30 7.62
N HIS A 189 -10.06 11.10 7.30
CA HIS A 189 -10.73 11.75 6.16
C HIS A 189 -11.57 12.98 6.54
N ASP A 190 -11.70 13.27 7.84
CA ASP A 190 -12.58 14.33 8.35
C ASP A 190 -11.86 15.68 8.58
N VAL A 191 -10.62 15.82 8.13
CA VAL A 191 -9.83 17.06 8.29
C VAL A 191 -10.06 17.99 7.10
N PRO A 192 -10.41 19.27 7.31
CA PRO A 192 -10.57 20.24 6.23
C PRO A 192 -9.28 20.44 5.41
N THR A 193 -9.41 20.65 4.10
CA THR A 193 -8.27 21.00 3.25
C THR A 193 -7.78 22.41 3.55
N MET A 194 -6.53 22.54 3.99
CA MET A 194 -5.91 23.82 4.36
C MET A 194 -4.89 24.34 3.32
N ILE A 195 -4.72 23.63 2.20
CA ILE A 195 -3.75 23.99 1.15
C ILE A 195 -4.06 25.39 0.60
N GLY A 196 -3.08 26.28 0.67
CA GLY A 196 -3.18 27.65 0.17
C GLY A 196 -4.00 28.62 1.05
N VAL A 197 -4.43 28.19 2.24
CA VAL A 197 -5.05 29.09 3.22
C VAL A 197 -3.95 29.93 3.89
N ASP A 198 -4.10 31.26 3.86
CA ASP A 198 -3.14 32.17 4.51
C ASP A 198 -3.40 32.25 6.01
N HIS A 199 -2.54 31.60 6.80
CA HIS A 199 -2.65 31.61 8.26
C HIS A 199 -1.83 32.73 8.93
N ARG A 200 -1.13 33.59 8.17
CA ARG A 200 -0.23 34.61 8.73
C ARG A 200 -0.99 35.55 9.66
N GLY A 201 -0.52 35.67 10.91
CA GLY A 201 -1.15 36.48 11.95
C GLY A 201 -2.41 35.86 12.58
N LEU A 202 -2.98 34.79 12.03
CA LEU A 202 -4.05 34.00 12.65
C LEU A 202 -3.47 32.96 13.63
N VAL A 203 -2.40 32.26 13.25
CA VAL A 203 -1.72 31.27 14.11
C VAL A 203 -1.35 31.86 15.46
N GLN A 204 -0.78 33.06 15.47
CA GLN A 204 -0.38 33.77 16.69
C GLN A 204 -1.56 34.13 17.61
N LYS A 205 -2.77 34.29 17.05
CA LYS A 205 -3.99 34.53 17.82
C LYS A 205 -4.55 33.22 18.36
N ILE A 206 -4.51 32.15 17.56
CA ILE A 206 -4.97 30.82 17.98
C ILE A 206 -4.05 30.27 19.06
N GLN A 207 -2.72 30.36 18.91
CA GLN A 207 -1.75 29.90 19.90
C GLN A 207 -1.86 30.63 21.26
N LYS A 208 -2.36 31.87 21.28
CA LYS A 208 -2.66 32.57 22.55
C LYS A 208 -3.83 31.95 23.31
N LEU A 209 -4.73 31.25 22.61
CA LEU A 209 -5.90 30.58 23.19
C LEU A 209 -5.66 29.08 23.39
N VAL A 210 -4.89 28.46 22.48
CA VAL A 210 -4.55 27.04 22.46
C VAL A 210 -3.05 26.93 22.18
N PRO A 211 -2.19 26.92 23.23
CA PRO A 211 -0.73 26.96 23.09
C PRO A 211 -0.15 25.88 22.17
N ASP A 212 -0.79 24.70 22.15
CA ASP A 212 -0.33 23.53 21.41
C ASP A 212 -0.89 23.45 19.98
N TYR A 213 -1.52 24.52 19.48
CA TYR A 213 -2.04 24.56 18.11
C TYR A 213 -0.92 24.58 17.08
N MET A 214 -0.93 23.58 16.21
CA MET A 214 -0.03 23.46 15.06
C MET A 214 -0.83 23.60 13.76
N VAL A 215 -0.28 24.36 12.81
CA VAL A 215 -0.83 24.45 11.45
C VAL A 215 -0.40 23.22 10.68
N MET A 216 -1.36 22.57 10.03
CA MET A 216 -1.17 21.31 9.34
C MET A 216 -1.66 21.48 7.91
N GLY A 217 -0.88 21.06 6.92
CA GLY A 217 -1.37 20.92 5.54
C GLY A 217 -1.41 22.20 4.70
N GLU A 218 -0.82 23.33 5.11
CA GLU A 218 -0.80 24.56 4.29
C GLU A 218 -0.05 24.37 2.96
N ARG A 219 1.07 23.62 2.99
CA ARG A 219 1.93 23.31 1.83
C ARG A 219 1.87 21.84 1.39
N GLY A 220 0.97 21.06 1.99
CA GLY A 220 0.89 19.60 1.84
C GLY A 220 1.11 18.88 3.17
N MET A 221 0.98 17.55 3.16
CA MET A 221 1.12 16.70 4.35
C MET A 221 2.55 16.19 4.57
N ALA A 222 3.47 16.49 3.64
CA ALA A 222 4.91 16.17 3.74
C ALA A 222 5.54 16.77 5.01
N ASP A 223 5.19 18.03 5.33
CA ASP A 223 5.64 18.73 6.54
C ASP A 223 5.38 17.92 7.83
N MET A 224 4.40 17.01 7.83
CA MET A 224 4.11 16.13 8.97
C MET A 224 5.14 15.03 9.20
N GLY A 225 5.84 14.59 8.16
CA GLY A 225 6.86 13.54 8.25
C GLY A 225 8.07 13.96 9.10
N GLU A 226 8.29 15.27 9.26
CA GLU A 226 9.37 15.84 10.07
C GLU A 226 8.91 16.32 11.46
N MET A 227 7.60 16.34 11.73
CA MET A 227 7.03 16.83 12.99
C MET A 227 6.61 15.67 13.90
N GLU A 228 7.29 15.51 15.03
CA GLU A 228 6.90 14.53 16.05
C GLU A 228 5.80 15.09 16.96
N MET A 229 4.58 14.58 16.79
CA MET A 229 3.49 14.77 17.76
C MET A 229 3.42 13.58 18.71
N GLU A 230 3.18 13.83 20.00
CA GLU A 230 2.94 12.76 20.96
C GLU A 230 1.60 12.09 20.67
N LEU A 231 1.64 10.83 20.23
CA LEU A 231 0.45 10.04 19.92
C LEU A 231 0.04 9.19 21.14
N PRO A 232 -1.26 8.85 21.30
CA PRO A 232 -1.67 7.89 22.30
C PRO A 232 -0.91 6.57 22.14
N VAL A 233 -0.58 5.92 23.27
CA VAL A 233 0.04 4.59 23.29
C VAL A 233 -0.75 3.64 22.38
N ASN A 234 -0.06 2.85 21.56
CA ASN A 234 -0.66 1.93 20.60
C ASN A 234 -1.44 2.63 19.45
N THR A 235 -0.91 3.75 18.97
CA THR A 235 -1.36 4.41 17.73
C THR A 235 -0.30 4.25 16.67
N PHE A 236 -0.69 3.80 15.48
CA PHE A 236 0.21 3.77 14.32
C PHE A 236 0.21 5.14 13.62
N PRO A 237 1.35 5.83 13.51
CA PRO A 237 1.42 7.14 12.88
C PRO A 237 1.13 7.07 11.37
N MET A 238 0.66 8.18 10.82
CA MET A 238 0.72 8.42 9.38
C MET A 238 2.16 8.72 8.96
N MET A 239 2.53 8.39 7.72
CA MET A 239 3.77 8.83 7.05
C MET A 239 5.03 8.69 7.92
N THR A 240 5.65 7.52 7.84
CA THR A 240 6.71 7.07 8.74
C THR A 240 8.02 6.75 8.00
N GLY A 241 9.03 6.36 8.77
CA GLY A 241 10.29 5.84 8.27
C GLY A 241 11.30 6.92 7.87
N ALA A 242 12.57 6.60 8.07
CA ALA A 242 13.70 7.47 7.75
C ALA A 242 14.59 6.79 6.70
N GLY A 243 15.11 7.59 5.78
CA GLY A 243 16.07 7.22 4.76
C GLY A 243 17.37 8.02 4.88
N PRO A 244 18.34 7.80 3.99
CA PRO A 244 19.64 8.49 4.01
C PRO A 244 19.53 10.00 3.74
N TYR A 245 18.38 10.48 3.27
CA TYR A 245 18.14 11.87 2.88
C TYR A 245 16.97 12.53 3.63
N GLY A 246 16.46 11.94 4.70
CA GLY A 246 15.34 12.48 5.49
C GLY A 246 14.18 11.50 5.65
N ALA A 247 13.00 12.03 5.95
CA ALA A 247 11.78 11.24 6.06
C ALA A 247 11.43 10.58 4.71
N VAL A 248 11.03 9.31 4.74
CA VAL A 248 10.56 8.60 3.54
C VAL A 248 9.13 8.97 3.20
N GLU A 249 8.38 9.49 4.19
CA GLU A 249 6.98 9.90 4.04
C GLU A 249 6.11 8.76 3.48
N MET A 250 6.32 7.54 3.98
CA MET A 250 5.55 6.35 3.59
C MET A 250 5.11 5.56 4.81
N GLY A 251 4.09 4.73 4.67
CA GLY A 251 3.54 3.88 5.73
C GLY A 251 2.87 2.65 5.15
N GLY A 252 2.21 1.86 5.99
CA GLY A 252 1.35 0.77 5.53
C GLY A 252 2.05 -0.24 4.61
N MET A 253 1.51 -0.42 3.41
CA MET A 253 1.97 -1.36 2.37
C MET A 253 3.16 -0.84 1.57
N PHE A 254 4.28 -0.57 2.24
CA PHE A 254 5.53 -0.12 1.64
C PHE A 254 6.71 -0.91 2.21
N THR A 255 7.69 -1.22 1.37
CA THR A 255 9.01 -1.73 1.77
C THR A 255 10.01 -1.40 0.67
N THR A 256 11.25 -1.86 0.81
CA THR A 256 12.29 -1.70 -0.20
C THR A 256 12.81 -3.04 -0.70
N LEU A 257 13.16 -3.10 -1.98
CA LEU A 257 14.03 -4.10 -2.57
C LEU A 257 15.44 -3.54 -2.57
N LYS A 258 16.35 -4.22 -1.87
CA LYS A 258 17.76 -3.87 -1.76
C LYS A 258 18.58 -4.83 -2.61
N VAL A 259 19.19 -4.31 -3.66
CA VAL A 259 20.03 -5.10 -4.57
C VAL A 259 21.49 -4.74 -4.33
N ARG A 260 22.34 -5.74 -4.06
CA ARG A 260 23.77 -5.55 -3.78
C ARG A 260 24.63 -6.57 -4.51
N ALA A 261 25.76 -6.14 -5.04
CA ALA A 261 26.69 -7.06 -5.73
C ALA A 261 27.39 -8.01 -4.74
N ASP A 262 27.63 -7.56 -3.52
CA ASP A 262 28.36 -8.26 -2.46
C ASP A 262 27.46 -9.04 -1.49
N GLN A 263 26.13 -8.99 -1.67
CA GLN A 263 25.21 -9.84 -0.90
C GLN A 263 25.57 -11.31 -1.11
N LYS A 264 25.69 -12.09 -0.04
CA LYS A 264 26.03 -13.51 -0.16
C LYS A 264 24.81 -14.33 -0.64
N PRO A 265 25.02 -15.42 -1.41
CA PRO A 265 23.94 -16.35 -1.74
C PRO A 265 23.22 -16.85 -0.49
N GLY A 266 21.89 -16.76 -0.49
CA GLY A 266 21.05 -17.20 0.63
C GLY A 266 21.08 -16.28 1.87
N ASP A 267 21.82 -15.16 1.84
CA ASP A 267 21.83 -14.17 2.93
C ASP A 267 20.70 -13.16 2.73
N TYR A 268 19.74 -13.11 3.65
CA TYR A 268 18.57 -12.23 3.64
C TYR A 268 18.72 -11.02 4.58
N THR A 269 19.90 -10.82 5.18
CA THR A 269 20.14 -9.69 6.09
C THR A 269 20.07 -8.37 5.34
N ASP A 270 19.54 -7.33 6.00
CA ASP A 270 19.49 -5.97 5.44
C ASP A 270 20.94 -5.43 5.30
N PRO A 271 21.40 -5.12 4.07
CA PRO A 271 22.75 -4.60 3.84
C PRO A 271 22.90 -3.10 4.17
N GLY A 272 21.85 -2.44 4.69
CA GLY A 272 21.84 -1.00 4.94
C GLY A 272 21.51 -0.18 3.68
N TRP A 273 21.82 1.11 3.70
CA TRP A 273 21.50 2.03 2.61
C TRP A 273 22.46 1.92 1.42
N TYR A 274 21.92 2.01 0.21
CA TYR A 274 22.73 1.99 -1.00
C TYR A 274 23.54 3.28 -1.15
N THR A 275 24.83 3.14 -1.47
CA THR A 275 25.69 4.28 -1.79
C THR A 275 25.59 4.58 -3.28
N LEU A 276 24.99 5.72 -3.62
CA LEU A 276 24.85 6.15 -5.01
C LEU A 276 26.23 6.45 -5.64
N PRO A 277 26.47 6.08 -6.91
CA PRO A 277 27.67 6.48 -7.62
C PRO A 277 27.83 8.00 -7.69
N ALA A 278 29.07 8.47 -7.73
CA ALA A 278 29.35 9.90 -7.83
C ALA A 278 28.73 10.49 -9.10
N GLY A 279 28.00 11.61 -8.96
CA GLY A 279 27.37 12.34 -10.06
C GLY A 279 26.01 11.82 -10.51
N THR A 280 25.46 10.75 -9.89
CA THR A 280 24.11 10.26 -10.21
C THR A 280 23.02 10.87 -9.33
N GLN A 281 23.41 11.50 -8.20
CA GLN A 281 22.47 12.20 -7.33
C GLN A 281 22.03 13.52 -7.96
N ALA A 282 20.74 13.83 -7.88
CA ALA A 282 20.22 15.13 -8.24
C ALA A 282 20.85 16.22 -7.35
N TYR A 283 21.12 17.39 -7.94
CA TYR A 283 21.69 18.53 -7.25
C TYR A 283 20.83 19.77 -7.51
N GLU A 284 20.89 20.73 -6.58
CA GLU A 284 20.20 21.99 -6.73
C GLU A 284 20.74 22.77 -7.94
N TYR A 285 19.83 23.21 -8.82
CA TYR A 285 20.20 24.01 -9.97
C TYR A 285 20.60 25.43 -9.55
N GLN A 286 21.88 25.76 -9.66
CA GLN A 286 22.47 27.05 -9.28
C GLN A 286 22.45 28.10 -10.41
N GLY A 287 21.75 27.84 -11.51
CA GLY A 287 21.67 28.76 -12.65
C GLY A 287 20.61 29.86 -12.47
N ALA A 288 20.39 30.66 -13.52
CA ALA A 288 19.34 31.68 -13.50
C ALA A 288 17.96 31.02 -13.28
N PRO A 289 17.05 31.63 -12.48
CA PRO A 289 15.73 31.07 -12.23
C PRO A 289 15.05 30.66 -13.53
N LEU A 290 14.59 29.41 -13.60
CA LEU A 290 13.80 28.94 -14.73
C LEU A 290 12.54 29.82 -14.80
N GLN A 291 12.19 30.26 -16.00
CA GLN A 291 10.95 31.03 -16.19
C GLN A 291 9.79 30.20 -15.63
N PRO A 292 8.95 30.77 -14.75
CA PRO A 292 7.81 30.04 -14.25
C PRO A 292 6.98 29.54 -15.42
N ALA A 293 6.56 28.27 -15.36
CA ALA A 293 5.61 27.74 -16.32
C ALA A 293 4.44 28.73 -16.41
N PRO A 294 3.99 29.10 -17.62
CA PRO A 294 2.88 30.02 -17.76
C PRO A 294 1.73 29.46 -16.93
N SER A 295 1.36 30.18 -15.86
CA SER A 295 0.16 29.89 -15.10
C SER A 295 -0.95 29.81 -16.14
N ALA A 296 -1.61 28.66 -16.23
CA ALA A 296 -2.82 28.56 -17.02
C ALA A 296 -3.71 29.70 -16.53
N ALA A 297 -3.86 30.72 -17.36
CA ALA A 297 -4.67 31.88 -17.01
C ALA A 297 -6.00 31.32 -16.53
N GLN A 298 -6.38 31.63 -15.28
CA GLN A 298 -7.75 31.42 -14.86
C GLN A 298 -8.60 32.02 -15.98
N PRO A 299 -9.52 31.25 -16.59
CA PRO A 299 -10.42 31.82 -17.58
C PRO A 299 -11.01 33.07 -16.93
N ALA A 300 -10.77 34.23 -17.54
CA ALA A 300 -11.35 35.46 -17.04
C ALA A 300 -12.85 35.20 -16.94
N MET A 301 -13.36 35.12 -15.71
CA MET A 301 -14.79 35.06 -15.47
C MET A 301 -15.34 36.29 -16.20
N PRO A 302 -16.20 36.11 -17.23
CA PRO A 302 -16.76 37.25 -17.94
C PRO A 302 -17.39 38.16 -16.88
N GLY A 303 -16.97 39.42 -16.86
CA GLY A 303 -17.50 40.40 -15.92
C GLY A 303 -19.02 40.34 -15.98
N MET A 304 -19.65 39.95 -14.87
CA MET A 304 -21.10 39.94 -14.74
C MET A 304 -21.61 41.33 -15.11
N PRO A 305 -22.43 41.48 -16.17
CA PRO A 305 -23.14 42.72 -16.40
C PRO A 305 -24.09 42.88 -15.22
N GLY A 306 -23.96 43.99 -14.49
CA GLY A 306 -24.89 44.32 -13.43
C GLY A 306 -26.29 44.46 -14.01
N HIS A 307 -27.16 43.47 -13.79
CA HIS A 307 -28.58 43.60 -14.09
C HIS A 307 -29.45 42.93 -13.04
N GLY A 308 -30.31 43.79 -12.47
CA GLY A 308 -31.59 43.57 -11.81
C GLY A 308 -32.08 42.15 -11.57
N HIS A 309 -32.52 41.95 -10.33
CA HIS A 309 -33.41 40.88 -9.88
C HIS A 309 -34.55 40.61 -10.88
N ASN A 310 -34.51 39.47 -11.58
CA ASN A 310 -35.66 38.59 -11.84
C ASN A 310 -35.24 37.37 -12.68
N HIS A 311 -34.88 36.28 -12.01
CA HIS A 311 -35.02 34.94 -12.60
C HIS A 311 -35.79 34.05 -11.61
N PRO A 312 -36.85 33.34 -12.06
CA PRO A 312 -37.57 32.43 -11.20
C PRO A 312 -36.70 31.21 -10.86
N PRO A 313 -36.85 30.63 -9.66
CA PRO A 313 -36.00 29.52 -9.21
C PRO A 313 -36.20 28.28 -10.09
N ALA A 314 -35.09 27.65 -10.47
CA ALA A 314 -35.09 26.40 -11.22
C ALA A 314 -35.73 25.27 -10.39
N GLN A 315 -36.75 24.62 -10.96
CA GLN A 315 -37.38 23.44 -10.37
C GLN A 315 -36.50 22.21 -10.62
N VAL A 316 -35.82 21.73 -9.57
CA VAL A 316 -35.15 20.44 -9.58
C VAL A 316 -36.20 19.34 -9.31
N ARG A 317 -36.45 18.49 -10.30
CA ARG A 317 -37.32 17.32 -10.15
C ARG A 317 -36.48 16.13 -9.66
N LYS A 318 -36.62 15.78 -8.38
CA LYS A 318 -36.04 14.54 -7.83
C LYS A 318 -36.69 13.32 -8.54
N PRO A 319 -35.94 12.30 -8.96
CA PRO A 319 -36.53 11.05 -9.42
C PRO A 319 -37.30 10.41 -8.27
N MET A 320 -38.60 10.17 -8.45
CA MET A 320 -39.37 9.26 -7.60
C MET A 320 -39.14 7.82 -8.06
N GLY A 321 -39.18 6.89 -7.12
CA GLY A 321 -38.60 5.55 -7.24
C GLY A 321 -39.21 4.66 -8.31
N HIS A 322 -38.48 3.57 -8.58
CA HIS A 322 -39.03 2.37 -9.20
C HIS A 322 -38.85 1.20 -8.24
N GLY A 323 -39.99 0.62 -7.84
CA GLY A 323 -40.04 -0.65 -7.14
C GLY A 323 -39.93 -1.84 -8.10
N ASN A 324 -39.60 -2.98 -7.48
CA ASN A 324 -39.70 -4.36 -7.95
C ASN A 324 -38.86 -4.78 -9.16
N HIS A 325 -37.84 -5.58 -8.86
CA HIS A 325 -37.62 -6.82 -9.60
C HIS A 325 -37.47 -7.98 -8.61
N HIS A 326 -38.19 -9.05 -8.93
CA HIS A 326 -38.04 -10.40 -8.37
C HIS A 326 -36.63 -10.94 -8.56
#